data_AF-A0A7X8EX14-F1
#
_entry.id   AF-A0A7X8EX14-F1
#
_cell.length_a   1.000
_cell.length_b   1.000
_cell.length_c   1.000
_cell.angle_alpha   90.00
_cell.angle_beta   90.00
_cell.angle_gamma   90.00
#
_symmetry.space_group_name_H-M   'P 1'
#
loop_
_entity.id
_entity.type
_entity.pdbx_description
1 polymer ?
#
loop_
_entity_poly.entity_id
_entity_poly.type
_entity_poly.pdbx_seq_one_letter_code
_entity_poly.pdbx_strand_id
1 'polypeptide(L)' 'MARRTQSLKVPVVERIKDNAADVYKKILADQKPTMTTPIRTLSNVKYSPRKGHFEIQNRAKSER' A
#
# COMPACT_ATOMS: atom_id res chain seq x y z
N MET A 1 -5.29 -18.75 -16.18
CA MET A 1 -5.17 -17.28 -16.26
C MET A 1 -4.18 -16.79 -15.20
N ALA A 2 -2.90 -16.70 -15.55
CA ALA A 2 -1.84 -16.32 -14.62
C ALA A 2 -1.83 -14.79 -14.44
N ARG A 3 -2.07 -14.33 -13.21
CA ARG A 3 -2.06 -12.90 -12.87
C ARG A 3 -0.62 -12.39 -12.97
N ARG A 4 -0.36 -11.58 -13.99
CA ARG A 4 0.92 -10.91 -14.26
C ARG A 4 1.27 -9.98 -13.08
N THR A 5 2.09 -10.43 -12.15
CA THR A 5 2.67 -9.55 -11.12
C THR A 5 3.85 -8.80 -11.72
N GLN A 6 3.53 -7.78 -12.52
CA GLN A 6 4.54 -6.85 -13.00
C GLN A 6 5.02 -6.01 -11.81
N SER A 7 6.21 -6.33 -11.29
CA SER A 7 6.94 -5.49 -10.36
C SER A 7 7.33 -4.21 -11.10
N LEU A 8 6.46 -3.21 -11.03
CA LEU A 8 6.76 -1.87 -11.51
C LEU A 8 7.81 -1.29 -10.56
N LYS A 9 9.05 -1.18 -11.02
CA LYS A 9 10.08 -0.33 -10.42
C LYS A 9 9.67 1.13 -10.62
N VAL A 10 8.53 1.54 -10.06
CA VAL A 10 8.23 2.96 -9.92
C VAL A 10 9.31 3.51 -8.99
N PRO A 11 10.03 4.58 -9.35
CA PRO A 11 10.96 5.23 -8.45
C PRO A 11 10.19 5.57 -7.17
N VAL A 12 10.52 4.91 -6.07
CA VAL A 12 9.82 5.07 -4.78
C VAL A 12 9.75 6.56 -4.40
N VAL A 13 10.78 7.32 -4.77
CA VAL A 13 10.88 8.77 -4.61
C VAL A 13 9.75 9.52 -5.32
N GLU A 14 9.42 9.18 -6.56
CA GLU A 14 8.32 9.83 -7.31
C GLU A 14 6.99 9.57 -6.61
N ARG A 15 6.76 8.32 -6.20
CA ARG A 15 5.53 7.93 -5.51
C ARG A 15 5.37 8.62 -4.15
N ILE A 16 6.47 8.93 -3.46
CA ILE A 16 6.43 9.74 -2.23
C ILE A 16 6.03 11.19 -2.57
N LYS A 17 6.63 11.78 -3.61
CA LYS A 17 6.32 13.15 -4.04
C LYS A 17 4.87 13.30 -4.47
N ASP A 18 4.36 12.36 -5.26
CA ASP A 18 2.98 12.35 -5.75
C ASP A 18 1.98 12.26 -4.59
N ASN A 19 2.19 11.32 -3.68
CA ASN A 19 1.36 11.20 -2.48
C ASN A 19 1.38 12.47 -1.63
N ALA A 20 2.53 13.12 -1.47
CA ALA A 20 2.64 14.37 -0.73
C ALA A 20 1.87 15.52 -1.41
N ALA A 21 1.97 15.63 -2.73
CA ALA A 21 1.24 16.62 -3.51
C ALA A 21 -0.28 16.40 -3.43
N ASP A 22 -0.75 15.16 -3.46
CA ASP A 22 -2.18 14.84 -3.37
C ASP A 22 -2.77 15.12 -1.99
N VAL A 23 -2.02 14.81 -0.92
CA VAL A 23 -2.41 15.19 0.45
C VAL A 23 -2.50 16.70 0.57
N TYR A 24 -1.50 17.43 0.06
CA TYR A 24 -1.49 18.90 0.08
C TYR A 24 -2.69 19.50 -0.67
N LYS A 25 -3.02 18.98 -1.86
CA LYS A 25 -4.22 19.42 -2.61
C LYS A 25 -5.51 19.19 -1.84
N LYS A 26 -5.65 18.06 -1.13
CA LYS A 26 -6.84 17.78 -0.31
C LYS A 26 -6.96 18.75 0.86
N ILE A 27 -5.85 19.07 1.52
CA ILE A 27 -5.81 20.09 2.59
C ILE A 27 -6.25 21.44 2.05
N LEU A 28 -5.72 21.88 0.90
CA LEU A 28 -6.13 23.14 0.27
C LEU A 28 -7.61 23.16 -0.13
N ALA A 29 -8.21 22.01 -0.39
CA ALA A 29 -9.63 21.87 -0.70
C ALA A 29 -10.52 21.72 0.54
N ASP A 30 -9.99 21.93 1.76
CA ASP A 30 -10.66 21.67 3.05
C ASP A 30 -11.25 20.24 3.17
N GLN A 31 -10.69 19.30 2.39
CA GLN A 31 -11.06 17.90 2.43
C GLN A 31 -10.13 17.16 3.37
N LYS A 32 -10.71 16.30 4.21
CA LYS A 32 -9.93 15.45 5.10
C LYS A 32 -9.05 14.50 4.28
N PRO A 33 -7.71 14.59 4.35
CA PRO A 33 -6.83 13.72 3.60
C PRO A 33 -6.87 12.31 4.20
N THR A 34 -7.35 11.35 3.41
CA THR A 34 -7.35 9.93 3.78
C THR A 34 -6.16 9.23 3.14
N MET A 35 -5.49 8.38 3.92
CA MET A 35 -4.34 7.59 3.47
C MET A 35 -4.57 6.10 3.72
N THR A 36 -4.14 5.28 2.77
CA THR A 36 -4.22 3.83 2.85
C THR A 36 -2.82 3.26 2.99
N THR A 37 -2.58 2.52 4.07
CA THR A 37 -1.28 1.89 4.36
C THR A 37 -1.44 0.37 4.47
N PRO A 38 -0.46 -0.42 4.01
CA PRO A 38 -0.52 -1.87 4.20
C PRO A 38 -0.49 -2.20 5.71
N ILE A 39 -1.36 -3.09 6.15
CA ILE A 39 -1.40 -3.51 7.55
C ILE A 39 -0.13 -4.32 7.84
N ARG A 40 0.70 -3.85 8.78
CA ARG A 40 1.95 -4.51 9.20
C ARG A 40 1.77 -5.44 10.41
N THR A 41 0.65 -6.13 10.50
CA THR A 41 0.36 -7.09 11.57
C THR A 41 0.45 -8.53 11.06
N LEU A 42 0.72 -9.48 11.95
CA LEU A 42 0.74 -10.91 11.60
C LEU A 42 -0.62 -11.43 11.10
N SER A 43 -1.71 -10.74 11.44
CA SER A 43 -3.04 -11.03 10.90
C SER A 43 -3.19 -10.71 9.41
N ASN A 44 -2.23 -10.01 8.82
CA ASN A 44 -2.15 -9.71 7.39
C ASN A 44 -1.09 -10.55 6.67
N VAL A 45 -0.62 -11.66 7.24
CA VAL A 45 0.26 -12.61 6.53
C VAL A 45 -0.34 -14.01 6.52
N LYS A 46 -0.10 -14.76 5.45
CA LYS A 46 -0.39 -16.20 5.37
C LYS A 46 0.92 -16.96 5.40
N TYR A 47 1.03 -17.96 6.28
CA TYR A 47 2.13 -18.92 6.25
C TYR A 47 1.69 -20.20 5.54
N SER A 48 2.55 -20.72 4.66
CA SER A 48 2.40 -22.04 4.07
C SER A 48 3.67 -22.84 4.33
N PRO A 49 3.60 -23.97 5.07
CA PRO A 49 4.76 -24.81 5.36
C PRO A 49 5.50 -25.28 4.10
N ARG A 50 4.78 -25.44 2.98
CA ARG A 50 5.36 -25.83 1.68
C ARG A 50 6.17 -24.71 1.02
N LYS A 51 5.89 -23.44 1.33
CA LYS A 51 6.55 -22.27 0.74
C LYS A 51 7.69 -21.72 1.60
N GLY A 52 7.66 -21.96 2.92
CA GLY A 52 8.74 -21.57 3.84
C GLY A 52 8.87 -20.07 4.13
N HIS A 53 7.91 -19.23 3.69
CA HIS A 53 7.91 -17.79 3.96
C HIS A 53 6.49 -17.27 4.20
N PHE A 54 6.40 -16.11 4.85
CA PHE A 54 5.14 -15.40 5.09
C PHE A 54 4.77 -14.57 3.85
N GLU A 55 3.55 -14.76 3.35
CA GLU A 55 3.00 -13.96 2.26
C GLU A 55 2.08 -12.88 2.82
N ILE A 56 2.40 -11.60 2.59
CA ILE A 56 1.52 -10.49 2.97
C ILE A 56 0.22 -10.59 2.16
N GLN A 57 -0.91 -10.58 2.86
CA GLN A 57 -2.23 -10.50 2.28
C GLN A 57 -2.53 -9.04 1.87
N ASN A 58 -3.37 -8.85 0.86
CA ASN A 58 -3.70 -7.51 0.33
C ASN A 58 -4.65 -6.71 1.26
N ARG A 59 -4.54 -6.85 2.58
CA ARG A 59 -5.32 -6.02 3.51
C ARG A 59 -4.57 -4.72 3.77
N ALA A 60 -5.30 -3.62 3.71
CA ALA A 60 -4.78 -2.29 3.94
C ALA A 60 -5.64 -1.56 4.97
N LYS A 61 -5.01 -0.77 5.82
CA LYS A 61 -5.69 0.13 6.76
C LYS A 61 -5.92 1.45 6.05
N SER A 62 -7.16 1.90 6.00
CA SER A 62 -7.49 3.26 5.63
C SER A 62 -7.63 4.08 6.91
N GLU A 63 -6.84 5.15 7.01
CA GLU A 63 -7.05 6.19 8.03
C GLU A 63 -8.02 7.22 7.44
N ARG A 64 -9.16 7.38 8.11
CA ARG A 64 -10.21 8.33 7.73
C ARG A 64 -10.07 9.63 8.45
#